data_AF-A0A942XVN9-F1
#
_entry.id   AF-A0A942XVN9-F1
#
_cell.length_a   1.000
_cell.length_b   1.000
_cell.length_c   1.000
_cell.angle_alpha   90.00
_cell.angle_beta   90.00
_cell.angle_gamma   90.00
#
_symmetry.space_group_name_H-M   'P 1'
#
loop_
_entity.id
_entity.type
_entity.pdbx_description
1 polymer ?
#
loop_
_entity_poly.entity_id
_entity_poly.type
_entity_poly.pdbx_seq_one_letter_code
_entity_poly.pdbx_strand_id
1 'polypeptide(L)'
;MEKKRQTDEAYIKDLLKSTGYLFPETDEQMSIYEANVTLRELPEKFRTPEFVFNAVQNQRSSKHCTDMDKAILAGHIINTCNMKDFGRVKFQKLLYLVEHVCQLNLRSNYIRQTAGPYDGILLKRVETMLQQYHFYDISQQHTDNKAVQYIPLSSAEELDDLFRKNFPTECDMIDTFLFKFHKATMEQCEIVATLYAVWNNRIIRQQEITDELLKADFLAWDPHKYKYRDRVMKALIWMRKENIIPVGWGDIVE
;
A
#
# COMPACT_ATOMS: atom_id res chain seq x y z
N MET A 1 -38.03 -36.11 -48.44
CA MET A 1 -37.61 -36.39 -47.04
C MET A 1 -36.77 -35.25 -46.46
N GLU A 2 -35.92 -34.57 -47.26
CA GLU A 2 -35.16 -33.35 -46.89
C GLU A 2 -35.94 -32.29 -46.08
N LYS A 3 -37.11 -31.87 -46.57
CA LYS A 3 -37.85 -30.71 -46.02
C LYS A 3 -38.32 -30.89 -44.57
N LYS A 4 -38.52 -32.15 -44.14
CA LYS A 4 -38.99 -32.50 -42.78
C LYS A 4 -37.83 -32.52 -41.77
N ARG A 5 -36.63 -32.98 -42.19
CA ARG A 5 -35.41 -32.93 -41.37
C ARG A 5 -34.95 -31.51 -41.06
N GLN A 6 -35.06 -30.61 -42.04
CA GLN A 6 -34.64 -29.21 -41.90
C GLN A 6 -35.48 -28.45 -40.86
N THR A 7 -36.78 -28.76 -40.78
CA THR A 7 -37.69 -28.21 -39.76
C THR A 7 -37.41 -28.75 -38.36
N ASP A 8 -37.01 -30.02 -38.24
CA ASP A 8 -36.71 -30.64 -36.94
C ASP A 8 -35.40 -30.09 -36.35
N GLU A 9 -34.37 -29.86 -37.17
CA GLU A 9 -33.12 -29.22 -36.74
C GLU A 9 -33.32 -27.76 -36.31
N ALA A 10 -34.13 -27.00 -37.04
CA ALA A 10 -34.45 -25.62 -36.69
C ALA A 10 -35.17 -25.54 -35.33
N TYR A 11 -36.12 -26.45 -35.10
CA TYR A 11 -36.85 -26.56 -33.84
C TYR A 11 -35.93 -26.96 -32.66
N ILE A 12 -35.05 -27.93 -32.87
CA ILE A 12 -34.08 -28.33 -31.82
C ILE A 12 -33.13 -27.17 -31.49
N LYS A 13 -32.65 -26.44 -32.50
CA LYS A 13 -31.75 -25.30 -32.29
C LYS A 13 -32.44 -24.18 -31.52
N ASP A 14 -33.70 -23.91 -31.83
CA ASP A 14 -34.53 -22.93 -31.13
C ASP A 14 -34.75 -23.32 -29.66
N LEU A 15 -35.03 -24.59 -29.39
CA LEU A 15 -35.19 -25.12 -28.04
C LEU A 15 -33.88 -25.02 -27.23
N LEU A 16 -32.74 -25.36 -27.83
CA LEU A 16 -31.42 -25.28 -27.16
C LEU A 16 -31.05 -23.84 -26.79
N LYS A 17 -31.42 -22.87 -27.63
CA LYS A 17 -31.22 -21.44 -27.33
C LYS A 17 -32.11 -20.95 -26.20
N SER A 18 -33.38 -21.31 -26.25
CA SER A 18 -34.37 -20.93 -25.23
C SER A 18 -34.11 -21.58 -23.86
N THR A 19 -33.43 -22.73 -23.82
CA THR A 19 -33.13 -23.45 -22.58
C THR A 19 -31.72 -23.20 -22.03
N GLY A 20 -30.96 -22.30 -22.67
CA GLY A 20 -29.64 -21.86 -22.17
C GLY A 20 -28.47 -22.79 -22.50
N TYR A 21 -28.68 -23.81 -23.35
CA TYR A 21 -27.59 -24.64 -23.89
C TYR A 21 -26.87 -23.96 -25.07
N LEU A 22 -27.55 -23.02 -25.74
CA LEU A 22 -26.99 -22.11 -26.75
C LEU A 22 -27.41 -20.67 -26.44
N PHE A 23 -26.71 -19.70 -27.02
CA PHE A 23 -27.00 -18.29 -26.78
C PHE A 23 -28.30 -17.86 -27.51
N PRO A 24 -29.26 -17.20 -26.82
CA PRO A 24 -30.46 -16.66 -27.45
C PRO A 24 -30.13 -15.62 -28.53
N GLU A 25 -30.80 -15.71 -29.68
CA GLU A 25 -30.65 -14.77 -30.80
C GLU A 25 -31.93 -13.97 -31.07
N THR A 26 -33.03 -14.26 -30.36
CA THR A 26 -34.31 -13.54 -30.46
C THR A 26 -34.86 -13.17 -29.08
N ASP A 27 -35.73 -12.16 -29.03
CA ASP A 27 -36.37 -11.70 -27.79
C ASP A 27 -37.26 -12.78 -27.16
N GLU A 28 -37.90 -13.62 -27.98
CA GLU A 28 -38.71 -14.75 -27.51
C GLU A 28 -37.84 -15.83 -26.84
N GLN A 29 -36.70 -16.18 -27.45
CA GLN A 29 -35.73 -17.11 -26.86
C GLN A 29 -35.15 -16.54 -25.56
N MET A 30 -34.85 -15.25 -25.52
CA MET A 30 -34.33 -14.57 -24.33
C MET A 30 -35.37 -14.58 -23.20
N SER A 31 -36.63 -14.30 -23.50
CA SER A 31 -37.72 -14.32 -22.52
C SER A 31 -37.93 -15.71 -21.91
N ILE A 32 -37.85 -16.77 -22.73
CA ILE A 32 -37.96 -18.16 -22.25
C ILE A 32 -36.74 -18.54 -21.40
N TYR A 33 -35.54 -18.11 -21.82
CA TYR A 33 -34.32 -18.33 -21.05
C TYR A 33 -34.38 -17.65 -19.69
N GLU A 34 -34.70 -16.35 -19.64
CA GLU A 34 -34.80 -15.58 -18.39
C GLU A 34 -35.85 -16.13 -17.41
N ALA A 35 -37.00 -16.61 -17.94
CA ALA A 35 -38.04 -17.21 -17.12
C ALA A 35 -37.62 -18.54 -16.46
N ASN A 36 -36.66 -19.26 -17.06
CA ASN A 36 -36.25 -20.60 -16.62
C ASN A 36 -34.84 -20.63 -16.01
N VAL A 37 -34.02 -19.59 -16.23
CA VAL A 37 -32.66 -19.57 -15.72
C VAL A 37 -32.68 -19.37 -14.20
N THR A 38 -32.05 -20.28 -13.47
CA THR A 38 -31.84 -20.09 -12.04
C THR A 38 -30.64 -19.17 -11.86
N LEU A 39 -30.91 -17.89 -11.64
CA LEU A 39 -29.87 -16.92 -11.28
C LEU A 39 -29.25 -17.33 -9.94
N ARG A 40 -27.96 -17.66 -9.95
CA ARG A 40 -27.19 -17.81 -8.72
C ARG A 40 -26.83 -16.42 -8.23
N GLU A 41 -27.02 -16.18 -6.95
CA GLU A 41 -26.53 -14.95 -6.34
C GLU A 41 -25.02 -14.83 -6.56
N LEU A 42 -24.60 -13.66 -7.03
CA LEU A 42 -23.19 -13.36 -7.19
C LEU A 42 -22.52 -13.49 -5.82
N PRO A 43 -21.55 -14.42 -5.65
CA PRO A 43 -20.88 -14.59 -4.36
C PRO A 43 -20.33 -13.26 -3.87
N GLU A 44 -20.44 -12.99 -2.58
CA GLU A 44 -20.14 -11.69 -1.98
C GLU A 44 -18.74 -11.18 -2.35
N LYS A 45 -17.76 -12.08 -2.42
CA LYS A 45 -16.37 -11.82 -2.84
C LYS A 45 -16.19 -11.27 -4.26
N PHE A 46 -17.20 -11.40 -5.12
CA PHE A 46 -17.19 -10.89 -6.50
C PHE A 46 -18.02 -9.62 -6.67
N ARG A 47 -18.73 -9.17 -5.63
CA ARG A 47 -19.52 -7.93 -5.67
C ARG A 47 -18.65 -6.69 -5.73
N THR A 48 -17.38 -6.82 -5.36
CA THR A 48 -16.42 -5.73 -5.32
C THR A 48 -15.13 -6.14 -6.04
N PRO A 49 -14.40 -5.22 -6.70
CA PRO A 49 -13.17 -5.51 -7.43
C PRO A 49 -12.01 -6.07 -6.59
N GLU A 50 -12.17 -6.12 -5.26
CA GLU A 50 -11.18 -6.47 -4.25
C GLU A 50 -10.52 -7.81 -4.52
N PHE A 51 -11.25 -8.79 -5.06
CA PHE A 51 -10.66 -10.11 -5.40
C PHE A 51 -9.58 -10.00 -6.49
N VAL A 52 -9.72 -9.06 -7.44
CA VAL A 52 -8.72 -8.82 -8.49
C VAL A 52 -7.51 -8.13 -7.89
N PHE A 53 -7.72 -7.10 -7.06
CA PHE A 53 -6.64 -6.39 -6.38
C PHE A 53 -5.84 -7.31 -5.45
N ASN A 54 -6.52 -8.13 -4.64
CA ASN A 54 -5.89 -9.09 -3.75
C ASN A 54 -5.09 -10.15 -4.51
N ALA A 55 -5.58 -10.63 -5.66
CA ALA A 55 -4.86 -11.59 -6.50
C ALA A 55 -3.57 -10.99 -7.09
N VAL A 56 -3.59 -9.72 -7.51
CA VAL A 56 -2.41 -9.02 -8.04
C VAL A 56 -1.37 -8.74 -6.94
N GLN A 57 -1.82 -8.39 -5.73
CA GLN A 57 -0.92 -8.18 -4.59
C GLN A 57 -0.24 -9.48 -4.14
N ASN A 58 -0.98 -10.60 -4.11
CA ASN A 58 -0.46 -11.91 -3.68
C ASN A 58 0.54 -12.56 -4.66
N GLN A 59 0.68 -12.05 -5.89
CA GLN A 59 1.61 -12.58 -6.89
C GLN A 59 2.97 -11.86 -6.95
N ARG A 60 3.15 -10.74 -6.24
CA ARG A 60 4.43 -10.02 -6.22
C ARG A 60 5.37 -10.67 -5.22
N SER A 61 6.43 -11.31 -5.70
CA SER A 61 7.55 -11.67 -4.84
C SER A 61 8.21 -10.39 -4.30
N SER A 62 8.27 -10.23 -2.98
CA SER A 62 8.89 -9.06 -2.34
C SER A 62 10.36 -8.94 -2.75
N LYS A 63 10.77 -7.78 -3.27
CA LYS A 63 12.19 -7.51 -3.55
C LYS A 63 12.99 -7.55 -2.25
N HIS A 64 14.00 -8.40 -2.19
CA HIS A 64 15.00 -8.37 -1.13
C HIS A 64 16.00 -7.24 -1.40
N CYS A 65 15.98 -6.22 -0.54
CA CYS A 65 16.84 -5.07 -0.69
C CYS A 65 18.23 -5.32 -0.09
N THR A 66 19.25 -5.18 -0.92
CA THR A 66 20.63 -5.06 -0.47
C THR A 66 20.82 -3.76 0.31
N ASP A 67 21.97 -3.64 0.95
CA ASP A 67 22.34 -2.41 1.65
C ASP A 67 22.38 -1.21 0.67
N MET A 68 22.93 -1.40 -0.55
CA MET A 68 22.90 -0.36 -1.60
C MET A 68 21.46 0.03 -1.96
N ASP A 69 20.57 -0.95 -2.13
CA ASP A 69 19.15 -0.68 -2.45
C ASP A 69 18.49 0.16 -1.35
N LYS A 70 18.80 -0.10 -0.07
CA LYS A 70 18.28 0.69 1.06
C LYS A 70 18.74 2.14 0.98
N ALA A 71 20.02 2.37 0.66
CA ALA A 71 20.57 3.72 0.53
C ALA A 71 19.94 4.48 -0.65
N ILE A 72 19.78 3.81 -1.80
CA ILE A 72 19.10 4.38 -2.98
C ILE A 72 17.64 4.72 -2.66
N LEU A 73 16.90 3.78 -2.06
CA LEU A 73 15.51 4.01 -1.66
C LEU A 73 15.39 5.18 -0.69
N ALA A 74 16.26 5.24 0.32
CA ALA A 74 16.29 6.32 1.29
C ALA A 74 16.61 7.66 0.64
N GLY A 75 17.61 7.71 -0.23
CA GLY A 75 17.97 8.90 -1.01
C GLY A 75 16.79 9.39 -1.84
N HIS A 76 16.07 8.47 -2.50
CA HIS A 76 14.87 8.78 -3.28
C HIS A 76 13.72 9.36 -2.42
N ILE A 77 13.48 8.77 -1.24
CA ILE A 77 12.52 9.31 -0.27
C ILE A 77 12.90 10.74 0.13
N ILE A 78 14.19 10.99 0.38
CA ILE A 78 14.68 12.33 0.73
C ILE A 78 14.50 13.28 -0.45
N ASN A 79 14.96 12.94 -1.67
CA ASN A 79 14.78 13.76 -2.88
C ASN A 79 13.32 14.20 -3.05
N THR A 80 12.38 13.26 -2.85
CA THR A 80 10.96 13.50 -3.10
C THR A 80 10.25 14.30 -1.99
N CYS A 81 10.69 14.18 -0.74
CA CYS A 81 9.93 14.66 0.42
C CYS A 81 10.67 15.69 1.30
N ASN A 82 11.93 16.02 1.00
CA ASN A 82 12.79 16.95 1.77
C ASN A 82 12.39 18.41 1.59
N MET A 83 11.17 18.73 2.01
CA MET A 83 10.64 20.07 2.12
C MET A 83 10.81 20.61 3.55
N LYS A 84 10.21 21.78 3.83
CA LYS A 84 10.12 22.34 5.18
C LYS A 84 9.60 21.28 6.18
N ASP A 85 10.25 21.21 7.34
CA ASP A 85 9.96 20.26 8.43
C ASP A 85 10.29 18.78 8.14
N PHE A 86 11.13 18.51 7.14
CA PHE A 86 11.70 17.18 6.93
C PHE A 86 12.89 16.95 7.88
N GLY A 87 12.78 15.88 8.68
CA GLY A 87 13.82 15.44 9.58
C GLY A 87 13.65 13.95 9.90
N ARG A 88 14.51 13.43 10.77
CA ARG A 88 14.63 12.00 11.05
C ARG A 88 13.31 11.28 11.38
N VAL A 89 12.40 11.94 12.10
CA VAL A 89 11.07 11.37 12.41
C VAL A 89 10.26 11.16 11.13
N LYS A 90 10.10 12.21 10.31
CA LYS A 90 9.35 12.12 9.04
C LYS A 90 9.99 11.09 8.11
N PHE A 91 11.31 11.11 8.00
CA PHE A 91 12.06 10.13 7.21
C PHE A 91 11.76 8.69 7.66
N GLN A 92 11.86 8.38 8.95
CA GLN A 92 11.59 7.03 9.44
C GLN A 92 10.14 6.58 9.18
N LYS A 93 9.16 7.49 9.30
CA LYS A 93 7.76 7.14 9.00
C LYS A 93 7.54 6.85 7.53
N LEU A 94 8.18 7.60 6.63
CA LEU A 94 8.10 7.34 5.20
C LEU A 94 8.83 6.06 4.82
N LEU A 95 9.99 5.78 5.42
CA LEU A 95 10.71 4.52 5.20
C LEU A 95 9.85 3.32 5.60
N TYR A 96 9.25 3.35 6.80
CA TYR A 96 8.30 2.34 7.26
C TYR A 96 7.14 2.14 6.28
N LEU A 97 6.48 3.23 5.89
CA LEU A 97 5.31 3.15 5.02
C LEU A 97 5.65 2.65 3.62
N VAL A 98 6.72 3.15 3.01
CA VAL A 98 7.17 2.70 1.68
C VAL A 98 7.50 1.22 1.71
N GLU A 99 8.23 0.77 2.74
CA GLU A 99 8.58 -0.63 2.94
C GLU A 99 7.34 -1.54 2.94
N HIS A 100 6.32 -1.19 3.74
CA HIS A 100 5.15 -2.06 3.92
C HIS A 100 4.14 -1.94 2.79
N VAL A 101 3.88 -0.72 2.28
CA VAL A 101 2.94 -0.50 1.18
C VAL A 101 3.47 -1.10 -0.12
N CYS A 102 4.79 -0.99 -0.36
CA CYS A 102 5.41 -1.53 -1.56
C CYS A 102 5.98 -2.95 -1.37
N GLN A 103 5.83 -3.53 -0.16
CA GLN A 103 6.25 -4.89 0.19
C GLN A 103 7.73 -5.15 -0.12
N LEU A 104 8.60 -4.23 0.27
CA LEU A 104 10.04 -4.30 0.09
C LEU A 104 10.68 -4.96 1.31
N ASN A 105 11.51 -5.98 1.13
CA ASN A 105 12.19 -6.60 2.28
C ASN A 105 13.49 -5.85 2.60
N LEU A 106 13.43 -4.88 3.53
CA LEU A 106 14.60 -4.15 4.02
C LEU A 106 15.32 -4.85 5.19
N ARG A 107 14.82 -6.02 5.62
CA ARG A 107 15.21 -6.70 6.87
C ARG A 107 15.08 -5.79 8.09
N SER A 108 13.98 -5.05 8.13
CA SER A 108 13.65 -4.17 9.24
C SER A 108 13.20 -4.95 10.46
N ASN A 109 13.28 -4.30 11.61
CA ASN A 109 12.74 -4.75 12.89
C ASN A 109 12.13 -3.53 13.60
N TYR A 110 10.97 -3.08 13.13
CA TYR A 110 10.29 -1.94 13.72
C TYR A 110 9.72 -2.30 15.09
N ILE A 111 10.05 -1.46 16.07
CA ILE A 111 9.49 -1.51 17.41
C ILE A 111 8.56 -0.32 17.65
N ARG A 112 7.69 -0.46 18.63
CA ARG A 112 6.83 0.61 19.10
C ARG A 112 7.63 1.69 19.82
N GLN A 113 7.46 2.93 19.38
CA GLN A 113 8.01 4.13 20.02
C GLN A 113 6.96 5.23 20.08
N THR A 114 7.13 6.23 20.95
CA THR A 114 6.18 7.34 21.13
C THR A 114 5.78 8.01 19.80
N ALA A 115 6.74 8.19 18.88
CA ALA A 115 6.49 8.77 17.56
C ALA A 115 5.99 7.76 16.51
N GLY A 116 5.49 6.58 16.89
CA GLY A 116 5.09 5.50 15.98
C GLY A 116 6.20 4.47 15.70
N PRO A 117 6.04 3.59 14.70
CA PRO A 117 7.00 2.52 14.37
C PRO A 117 8.42 3.03 14.13
N TYR A 118 9.42 2.40 14.74
CA TYR A 118 10.80 2.87 14.67
C TYR A 118 11.78 1.71 14.60
N ASP A 119 12.77 1.80 13.72
CA ASP A 119 13.88 0.86 13.65
C ASP A 119 15.17 1.69 13.62
N GLY A 120 15.82 1.78 14.78
CA GLY A 120 17.05 2.56 14.94
C GLY A 120 18.26 1.91 14.28
N ILE A 121 18.27 0.58 14.11
CA ILE A 121 19.37 -0.14 13.47
C ILE A 121 19.32 0.11 11.97
N LEU A 122 18.14 -0.07 11.35
CA LEU A 122 17.93 0.23 9.94
C LEU A 122 18.22 1.70 9.65
N LEU A 123 17.69 2.61 10.46
CA LEU A 123 17.92 4.05 10.30
C LEU A 123 19.42 4.38 10.31
N LYS A 124 20.14 3.93 11.34
CA LYS A 124 21.59 4.17 11.43
C LYS A 124 22.34 3.56 10.26
N ARG A 125 21.95 2.35 9.82
CA ARG A 125 22.56 1.68 8.67
C ARG A 125 22.36 2.51 7.40
N VAL A 126 21.14 2.91 7.11
CA VAL A 126 20.79 3.73 5.95
C VAL A 126 21.51 5.07 5.96
N GLU A 127 21.48 5.78 7.10
CA GLU A 127 22.17 7.06 7.26
C GLU A 127 23.69 6.93 7.02
N THR A 128 24.31 5.87 7.55
CA THR A 128 25.74 5.58 7.32
C THR A 128 26.03 5.39 5.83
N MET A 129 25.14 4.69 5.12
CA MET A 129 25.34 4.39 3.71
C MET A 129 25.11 5.59 2.80
N LEU A 130 24.15 6.45 3.13
CA LEU A 130 23.95 7.72 2.43
C LEU A 130 25.22 8.59 2.48
N GLN A 131 25.92 8.60 3.62
CA GLN A 131 27.20 9.30 3.77
C GLN A 131 28.34 8.59 3.03
N GLN A 132 28.44 7.25 3.14
CA GLN A 132 29.50 6.46 2.48
C GLN A 132 29.46 6.56 0.95
N TYR A 133 28.27 6.65 0.37
CA TYR A 133 28.09 6.82 -1.08
C TYR A 133 28.03 8.28 -1.53
N HIS A 134 28.33 9.23 -0.63
CA HIS A 134 28.30 10.66 -0.94
C HIS A 134 26.97 11.13 -1.54
N PHE A 135 25.86 10.53 -1.11
CA PHE A 135 24.52 10.99 -1.48
C PHE A 135 24.08 12.14 -0.58
N TYR A 136 24.24 11.97 0.74
CA TYR A 136 23.79 12.97 1.71
C TYR A 136 24.75 13.08 2.88
N ASP A 137 25.01 14.31 3.30
CA ASP A 137 25.52 14.61 4.64
C ASP A 137 24.35 14.76 5.63
N ILE A 138 24.59 14.35 6.87
CA ILE A 138 23.59 14.26 7.91
C ILE A 138 24.06 15.13 9.06
N SER A 139 23.64 16.39 9.02
CA SER A 139 24.03 17.38 10.01
C SER A 139 22.95 17.52 11.09
N GLN A 140 23.38 17.68 12.34
CA GLN A 140 22.53 18.17 13.41
C GLN A 140 22.92 19.62 13.65
N GLN A 141 21.97 20.53 13.55
CA GLN A 141 22.27 21.92 13.89
C GLN A 141 22.67 22.02 15.36
N HIS A 142 23.73 22.77 15.66
CA HIS A 142 24.20 23.03 17.03
C HIS A 142 23.40 24.12 17.76
N THR A 143 22.25 24.54 17.21
CA THR A 143 21.33 25.49 17.85
C THR A 143 20.34 24.74 18.76
N ASP A 144 19.55 25.46 19.56
CA ASP A 144 18.54 24.89 20.48
C ASP A 144 17.58 23.91 19.78
N ASN A 145 17.42 24.04 18.46
CA ASN A 145 16.63 23.14 17.63
C ASN A 145 17.56 22.06 17.02
N LYS A 146 17.74 20.94 17.75
CA LYS A 146 18.54 19.75 17.39
C LYS A 146 18.01 18.97 16.18
N ALA A 147 17.36 19.63 15.23
CA ALA A 147 16.77 19.00 14.06
C ALA A 147 17.87 18.47 13.13
N VAL A 148 17.71 17.21 12.72
CA VAL A 148 18.58 16.55 11.74
C VAL A 148 18.20 17.06 10.35
N GLN A 149 19.20 17.46 9.57
CA GLN A 149 19.06 17.87 8.18
C GLN A 149 19.82 16.90 7.28
N TYR A 150 19.20 16.57 6.14
CA TYR A 150 19.83 15.80 5.07
C TYR A 150 20.23 16.78 3.97
N ILE A 151 21.54 16.99 3.82
CA ILE A 151 22.12 17.95 2.89
C ILE A 151 22.66 17.16 1.68
N PRO A 152 22.17 17.41 0.45
CA PRO A 152 22.61 16.66 -0.72
C PRO A 152 24.10 16.92 -0.99
N LEU A 153 24.81 15.86 -1.36
CA LEU A 153 26.21 15.89 -1.77
C LEU A 153 26.32 15.66 -3.29
N SER A 154 27.54 15.64 -3.83
CA SER A 154 27.78 15.57 -5.28
C SER A 154 27.10 14.40 -5.97
N SER A 155 27.03 13.22 -5.33
CA SER A 155 26.43 12.03 -5.96
C SER A 155 24.91 11.96 -5.78
N ALA A 156 24.27 12.93 -5.13
CA ALA A 156 22.82 12.95 -4.97
C ALA A 156 22.08 13.05 -6.30
N GLU A 157 22.70 13.65 -7.33
CA GLU A 157 22.11 13.79 -8.67
C GLU A 157 21.96 12.44 -9.41
N GLU A 158 22.76 11.44 -9.06
CA GLU A 158 22.72 10.11 -9.65
C GLU A 158 21.60 9.22 -9.06
N LEU A 159 20.99 9.65 -7.94
CA LEU A 159 20.03 8.83 -7.19
C LEU A 159 18.79 8.47 -8.01
N ASP A 160 18.29 9.37 -8.84
CA ASP A 160 17.07 9.13 -9.61
C ASP A 160 17.30 8.03 -10.65
N ASP A 161 18.44 8.04 -11.34
CA ASP A 161 18.84 7.00 -12.30
C ASP A 161 19.12 5.66 -11.60
N LEU A 162 19.85 5.70 -10.47
CA LEU A 162 20.10 4.51 -9.64
C LEU A 162 18.80 3.90 -9.12
N PHE A 163 17.84 4.74 -8.71
CA PHE A 163 16.54 4.30 -8.23
C PHE A 163 15.75 3.57 -9.31
N ARG A 164 15.64 4.16 -10.51
CA ARG A 164 14.96 3.52 -11.66
C ARG A 164 15.62 2.20 -12.05
N LYS A 165 16.95 2.14 -12.01
CA LYS A 165 17.70 0.93 -12.34
C LYS A 165 17.54 -0.18 -11.29
N ASN A 166 17.51 0.16 -10.01
CA ASN A 166 17.49 -0.81 -8.92
C ASN A 166 16.06 -1.24 -8.52
N PHE A 167 15.04 -0.43 -8.79
CA PHE A 167 13.63 -0.70 -8.52
C PHE A 167 12.77 -0.65 -9.78
N PRO A 168 13.12 -1.39 -10.87
CA PRO A 168 12.43 -1.26 -12.15
C PRO A 168 10.96 -1.69 -12.10
N THR A 169 10.59 -2.55 -11.15
CA THR A 169 9.20 -3.03 -11.00
C THR A 169 8.41 -2.22 -9.97
N GLU A 170 9.10 -1.67 -8.97
CA GLU A 170 8.48 -0.99 -7.83
C GLU A 170 8.45 0.53 -7.97
N CYS A 171 9.26 1.12 -8.86
CA CYS A 171 9.46 2.57 -8.93
C CYS A 171 8.15 3.35 -9.09
N ASP A 172 7.26 2.96 -10.00
CA ASP A 172 5.97 3.66 -10.20
C ASP A 172 5.08 3.62 -8.96
N MET A 173 5.10 2.48 -8.24
CA MET A 173 4.33 2.31 -7.01
C MET A 173 4.88 3.18 -5.88
N ILE A 174 6.20 3.21 -5.73
CA ILE A 174 6.91 4.03 -4.75
C ILE A 174 6.69 5.51 -5.04
N ASP A 175 6.83 5.96 -6.28
CA ASP A 175 6.63 7.35 -6.67
C ASP A 175 5.19 7.80 -6.44
N THR A 176 4.23 7.00 -6.90
CA THR A 176 2.79 7.27 -6.69
C THR A 176 2.47 7.35 -5.20
N PHE A 177 3.09 6.49 -4.39
CA PHE A 177 2.93 6.53 -2.94
C PHE A 177 3.55 7.80 -2.33
N LEU A 178 4.81 8.11 -2.63
CA LEU A 178 5.53 9.26 -2.08
C LEU A 178 4.90 10.60 -2.49
N PHE A 179 4.35 10.69 -3.71
CA PHE A 179 3.65 11.88 -4.17
C PHE A 179 2.49 12.29 -3.24
N LYS A 180 1.80 11.32 -2.62
CA LYS A 180 0.73 11.56 -1.63
C LYS A 180 1.26 12.22 -0.35
N PHE A 181 2.54 12.02 -0.03
CA PHE A 181 3.21 12.53 1.16
C PHE A 181 4.16 13.70 0.90
N HIS A 182 4.40 14.07 -0.36
CA HIS A 182 5.29 15.17 -0.73
C HIS A 182 5.03 16.42 0.14
N LYS A 183 3.75 16.82 0.29
CA LYS A 183 3.32 17.98 1.09
C LYS A 183 2.85 17.65 2.52
N ALA A 184 2.99 16.40 2.97
CA ALA A 184 2.56 16.01 4.31
C ALA A 184 3.47 16.61 5.38
N THR A 185 2.89 17.01 6.50
CA THR A 185 3.64 17.45 7.68
C THR A 185 4.24 16.26 8.42
N MET A 186 5.25 16.50 9.27
CA MET A 186 5.81 15.46 10.14
C MET A 186 4.73 14.75 10.96
N GLU A 187 3.79 15.50 11.54
CA GLU A 187 2.69 14.94 12.33
C GLU A 187 1.73 14.08 11.49
N GLN A 188 1.47 14.48 10.24
CA GLN A 188 0.64 13.65 9.34
C GLN A 188 1.32 12.32 9.05
N CYS A 189 2.62 12.31 8.77
CA CYS A 189 3.39 11.08 8.59
C CYS A 189 3.39 10.22 9.85
N GLU A 190 3.54 10.83 11.04
CA GLU A 190 3.45 10.12 12.33
C GLU A 190 2.09 9.45 12.53
N ILE A 191 0.99 10.18 12.31
CA ILE A 191 -0.36 9.67 12.48
C ILE A 191 -0.58 8.50 11.53
N VAL A 192 -0.25 8.66 10.24
CA VAL A 192 -0.51 7.63 9.22
C VAL A 192 0.36 6.38 9.46
N ALA A 193 1.65 6.53 9.76
CA ALA A 193 2.51 5.38 10.05
C ALA A 193 2.04 4.60 11.29
N THR A 194 1.61 5.31 12.34
CA THR A 194 1.07 4.64 13.54
C THR A 194 -0.26 3.94 13.24
N LEU A 195 -1.17 4.59 12.50
CA LEU A 195 -2.44 3.99 12.09
C LEU A 195 -2.24 2.76 11.20
N TYR A 196 -1.32 2.85 10.24
CA TYR A 196 -0.97 1.74 9.37
C TYR A 196 -0.46 0.55 10.20
N ALA A 197 0.42 0.79 11.17
CA ALA A 197 0.94 -0.27 12.02
C ALA A 197 -0.14 -0.95 12.87
N VAL A 198 -1.00 -0.19 13.56
CA VAL A 198 -2.06 -0.81 14.38
C VAL A 198 -3.06 -1.58 13.52
N TRP A 199 -3.37 -1.07 12.33
CA TRP A 199 -4.23 -1.78 11.38
C TRP A 199 -3.55 -3.05 10.85
N ASN A 200 -2.29 -2.97 10.44
CA ASN A 200 -1.53 -4.14 9.98
C ASN A 200 -1.39 -5.20 11.07
N ASN A 201 -1.12 -4.80 12.32
CA ASN A 201 -1.05 -5.69 13.48
C ASN A 201 -2.37 -6.46 13.66
N ARG A 202 -3.53 -5.81 13.52
CA ARG A 202 -4.83 -6.49 13.59
C ARG A 202 -5.02 -7.50 12.46
N ILE A 203 -4.62 -7.16 11.23
CA ILE A 203 -4.70 -8.10 10.09
C ILE A 203 -3.83 -9.34 10.36
N ILE A 204 -2.57 -9.14 10.76
CA ILE A 204 -1.64 -10.24 11.06
C ILE A 204 -2.20 -11.14 12.17
N ARG A 205 -2.81 -10.54 13.20
CA ARG A 205 -3.42 -11.25 14.32
C ARG A 205 -4.83 -11.81 14.02
N GLN A 206 -5.36 -11.60 12.82
CA GLN A 206 -6.72 -12.00 12.43
C GLN A 206 -7.80 -11.46 13.38
N GLN A 207 -7.64 -10.21 13.81
CA GLN A 207 -8.56 -9.52 14.71
C GLN A 207 -9.61 -8.73 13.93
N GLU A 208 -10.72 -8.39 14.59
CA GLU A 208 -11.76 -7.53 14.03
C GLU A 208 -11.21 -6.14 13.70
N ILE A 209 -11.59 -5.59 12.55
CA ILE A 209 -11.14 -4.30 12.05
C ILE A 209 -12.35 -3.35 11.93
N THR A 210 -12.48 -2.43 12.87
CA THR A 210 -13.44 -1.33 12.84
C THR A 210 -12.76 0.00 13.13
N ASP A 211 -13.38 1.11 12.76
CA ASP A 211 -12.82 2.46 12.98
C ASP A 211 -12.62 2.76 14.47
N GLU A 212 -13.56 2.33 15.30
CA GLU A 212 -13.52 2.47 16.75
C GLU A 212 -12.32 1.72 17.35
N LEU A 213 -12.10 0.49 16.87
CA LEU A 213 -11.01 -0.37 17.33
C LEU A 213 -9.64 0.13 16.85
N LEU A 214 -9.52 0.56 15.58
CA LEU A 214 -8.29 1.16 15.06
C LEU A 214 -7.95 2.47 15.79
N LYS A 215 -8.95 3.30 16.09
CA LYS A 215 -8.78 4.50 16.89
C LYS A 215 -8.35 4.17 18.32
N ALA A 216 -8.95 3.15 18.95
CA ALA A 216 -8.58 2.70 20.28
C ALA A 216 -7.12 2.23 20.33
N ASP A 217 -6.70 1.39 19.40
CA ASP A 217 -5.31 0.91 19.32
C ASP A 217 -4.32 2.05 19.07
N PHE A 218 -4.66 2.99 18.21
CA PHE A 218 -3.84 4.18 17.97
C PHE A 218 -3.65 5.01 19.25
N LEU A 219 -4.72 5.23 20.01
CA LEU A 219 -4.65 5.98 21.27
C LEU A 219 -3.93 5.20 22.37
N ALA A 220 -4.03 3.87 22.35
CA ALA A 220 -3.32 2.98 23.25
C ALA A 220 -1.84 2.82 22.90
N TRP A 221 -1.39 3.24 21.71
CA TRP A 221 -0.01 3.15 21.24
C TRP A 221 0.99 3.93 22.11
N ASP A 222 0.62 5.09 22.64
CA ASP A 222 1.43 5.84 23.61
C ASP A 222 0.54 6.94 24.22
N PRO A 223 0.67 7.29 25.51
CA PRO A 223 -0.11 8.38 26.12
C PRO A 223 -0.06 9.69 25.33
N HIS A 224 1.06 10.03 24.68
CA HIS A 224 1.19 11.23 23.86
C HIS A 224 0.35 11.20 22.59
N LYS A 225 -0.18 10.05 22.14
CA LYS A 225 -1.07 9.96 20.97
C LYS A 225 -2.42 10.62 21.20
N TYR A 226 -2.81 10.83 22.46
CA TYR A 226 -4.06 11.52 22.79
C TYR A 226 -4.16 12.91 22.16
N LYS A 227 -3.03 13.61 21.95
CA LYS A 227 -3.01 14.92 21.26
C LYS A 227 -3.57 14.86 19.83
N TYR A 228 -3.55 13.69 19.19
CA TYR A 228 -4.05 13.48 17.83
C TYR A 228 -5.48 12.93 17.77
N ARG A 229 -6.17 12.73 18.90
CA ARG A 229 -7.49 12.05 18.98
C ARG A 229 -8.56 12.57 18.01
N ASP A 230 -8.55 13.87 17.74
CA ASP A 230 -9.51 14.55 16.85
C ASP A 230 -9.13 14.46 15.36
N ARG A 231 -7.91 13.99 15.06
CA ARG A 231 -7.36 13.83 13.70
C ARG A 231 -7.39 12.38 13.21
N VAL A 232 -7.48 11.40 14.11
CA VAL A 232 -7.41 9.96 13.78
C VAL A 232 -8.45 9.55 12.74
N MET A 233 -9.72 9.91 12.94
CA MET A 233 -10.79 9.54 12.00
C MET A 233 -10.60 10.16 10.62
N LYS A 234 -10.18 11.43 10.57
CA LYS A 234 -9.86 12.11 9.30
C LYS A 234 -8.71 11.41 8.58
N ALA A 235 -7.70 10.96 9.31
CA ALA A 235 -6.57 10.22 8.75
C ALA A 235 -6.99 8.83 8.23
N LEU A 236 -7.85 8.09 8.92
CA LEU A 236 -8.39 6.81 8.44
C LEU A 236 -9.17 6.97 7.13
N ILE A 237 -10.07 7.96 7.07
CA ILE A 237 -10.83 8.29 5.85
C ILE A 237 -9.88 8.63 4.70
N TRP A 238 -8.85 9.44 4.98
CA TRP A 238 -7.85 9.80 3.99
C TRP A 238 -7.03 8.59 3.52
N MET A 239 -6.57 7.73 4.43
CA MET A 239 -5.84 6.51 4.09
C MET A 239 -6.64 5.62 3.15
N ARG A 240 -7.93 5.40 3.43
CA ARG A 240 -8.80 4.61 2.53
C ARG A 240 -8.96 5.28 1.16
N LYS A 241 -9.23 6.58 1.13
CA LYS A 241 -9.37 7.35 -0.12
C LYS A 241 -8.11 7.25 -0.99
N GLU A 242 -6.94 7.31 -0.37
CA GLU A 242 -5.65 7.23 -1.04
C GLU A 242 -5.15 5.79 -1.24
N ASN A 243 -5.97 4.78 -0.94
CA ASN A 243 -5.61 3.35 -1.01
C ASN A 243 -4.32 2.99 -0.23
N ILE A 244 -4.16 3.57 0.96
CA ILE A 244 -3.08 3.27 1.92
C ILE A 244 -3.67 2.32 2.97
N ILE A 245 -3.92 1.08 2.54
CA ILE A 245 -4.56 0.04 3.35
C ILE A 245 -3.55 -1.11 3.51
N PRO A 246 -3.24 -1.53 4.75
CA PRO A 246 -2.33 -2.66 4.97
C PRO A 246 -2.95 -3.98 4.48
N VAL A 247 -2.08 -4.90 4.10
CA VAL A 247 -2.45 -6.24 3.61
C VAL A 247 -2.00 -7.36 4.55
N GLY A 248 -1.50 -7.03 5.75
CA GLY A 248 -0.93 -8.00 6.68
C GLY A 248 0.48 -8.44 6.31
N TRP A 249 1.22 -7.61 5.57
CA TRP A 249 2.61 -7.88 5.19
C TRP A 249 3.59 -7.39 6.26
N GLY A 250 4.69 -8.12 6.43
CA GLY A 250 5.72 -7.82 7.43
C GLY A 250 5.42 -8.39 8.82
N ASP A 251 6.18 -7.95 9.80
CA ASP A 251 6.05 -8.39 11.20
C ASP A 251 5.17 -7.43 12.02
N ILE A 252 4.73 -7.91 13.18
CA ILE A 252 3.96 -7.10 14.13
C ILE A 252 4.89 -6.05 14.77
N VAL A 253 4.42 -4.80 14.86
CA VAL A 253 5.15 -3.73 15.56
C VAL A 253 4.66 -3.59 17.00
N GLU A 254 5.51 -3.89 17.98
CA GLU A 254 5.21 -3.87 19.42
C GLU A 254 6.28 -3.20 20.29
#